data_AF-A0A0N0LVT1-F1
#
_entry.id   AF-A0A0N0LVT1-F1
#
_cell.length_a   1.000
_cell.length_b   1.000
_cell.length_c   1.000
_cell.angle_alpha   90.00
_cell.angle_beta   90.00
_cell.angle_gamma   90.00
#
_symmetry.space_group_name_H-M   'P 1'
#
loop_
_entity.id
_entity.type
_entity.pdbx_description
1 polymer ?
#
loop_
_entity_poly.entity_id
_entity_poly.type
_entity_poly.pdbx_seq_one_letter_code
_entity_poly.pdbx_strand_id
1 'polypeptide(L)'
;MDKYNPEQPVNSKHWLALDEAIRIELVRDFHSELGLEMADDALSLHSTIHVLVENQLAMGVEFIPETIAKLTRQGLNRHEAIHAIGALISEDIFDVLNGNTEEFSQKKYRRKLEKITAKRWLKGQY
;
A
#
# COMPACT_ATOMS: atom_id res chain seq x y z
N MET A 1 11.34 3.33 -16.08
CA MET A 1 11.57 3.53 -14.63
C MET A 1 12.14 2.22 -14.19
N ASP A 2 13.36 2.25 -13.66
CA ASP A 2 14.18 1.04 -13.63
C ASP A 2 14.55 0.64 -12.20
N LYS A 3 14.21 1.50 -11.23
CA LYS A 3 14.30 1.21 -9.79
C LYS A 3 13.16 1.87 -9.04
N TYR A 4 12.54 1.13 -8.13
CA TYR A 4 11.53 1.65 -7.20
C TYR A 4 12.16 2.12 -5.89
N ASN A 5 11.59 3.18 -5.32
CA ASN A 5 11.96 3.70 -4.02
C ASN A 5 10.67 4.17 -3.31
N PRO A 6 10.19 3.45 -2.27
CA PRO A 6 8.94 3.80 -1.59
C PRO A 6 9.02 5.12 -0.81
N GLU A 7 10.23 5.64 -0.56
CA GLU A 7 10.42 6.95 0.09
C GLU A 7 10.22 8.13 -0.85
N GLN A 8 10.12 7.90 -2.16
CA GLN A 8 9.91 8.93 -3.16
C GLN A 8 8.57 8.71 -3.87
N PRO A 9 7.77 9.77 -4.12
CA PRO A 9 6.59 9.63 -4.94
C PRO A 9 6.95 9.11 -6.34
N VAL A 10 6.21 8.11 -6.82
CA VAL A 10 6.31 7.68 -8.21
C VAL A 10 5.83 8.80 -9.16
N ASN A 11 6.43 8.89 -10.35
CA ASN A 11 5.88 9.74 -11.39
C ASN A 11 4.61 9.09 -11.95
N SER A 12 3.43 9.67 -11.69
CA SER A 12 2.14 9.05 -12.03
C SER A 12 2.02 8.63 -13.49
N LYS A 13 2.46 9.48 -14.43
CA LYS A 13 2.35 9.20 -15.87
C LYS A 13 3.23 8.02 -16.27
N HIS A 14 4.48 7.99 -15.80
CA HIS A 14 5.40 6.90 -16.11
C HIS A 14 4.99 5.61 -15.40
N TRP A 15 4.58 5.69 -14.13
CA TRP A 15 4.15 4.53 -13.34
C TRP A 15 2.95 3.84 -13.97
N LEU A 16 1.90 4.59 -14.31
CA LEU A 16 0.68 4.04 -14.90
C LEU A 16 0.85 3.58 -16.35
N ALA A 17 1.95 3.96 -17.02
CA ALA A 17 2.29 3.48 -18.35
C ALA A 17 3.04 2.13 -18.33
N LEU A 18 3.52 1.69 -17.17
CA LEU A 18 4.15 0.37 -17.02
C LEU A 18 3.11 -0.74 -16.99
N ASP A 19 3.49 -1.89 -17.54
CA ASP A 19 2.78 -3.14 -17.27
C ASP A 19 2.72 -3.38 -15.75
N GLU A 20 1.63 -3.97 -15.26
CA GLU A 20 1.47 -4.24 -13.84
C GLU A 20 2.51 -5.25 -13.32
N ALA A 21 2.88 -6.26 -14.12
CA ALA A 21 3.94 -7.20 -13.75
C ALA A 21 5.28 -6.49 -13.51
N ILE A 22 5.61 -5.51 -14.35
CA ILE A 22 6.83 -4.69 -14.19
C ILE A 22 6.76 -3.87 -12.90
N ARG A 23 5.60 -3.28 -12.57
CA ARG A 23 5.42 -2.56 -11.30
C ARG A 23 5.64 -3.47 -10.09
N ILE A 24 5.12 -4.71 -10.15
CA ILE A 24 5.28 -5.71 -9.09
C ILE A 24 6.75 -6.12 -8.97
N GLU A 25 7.43 -6.40 -10.08
CA GLU A 25 8.85 -6.75 -10.11
C GLU A 25 9.71 -5.64 -9.50
N LEU A 26 9.49 -4.37 -9.86
CA LEU A 26 10.24 -3.25 -9.29
C LEU A 26 10.11 -3.15 -7.77
N VAL A 27 8.90 -3.37 -7.23
CA VAL A 27 8.66 -3.39 -5.78
C VAL A 27 9.28 -4.62 -5.12
N ARG A 28 9.18 -5.78 -5.79
CA ARG A 28 9.74 -7.04 -5.33
C ARG A 28 11.25 -6.96 -5.21
N ASP A 29 11.91 -6.43 -6.23
CA ASP A 29 13.37 -6.24 -6.28
C ASP A 29 13.83 -5.38 -5.11
N PHE A 30 13.16 -4.24 -4.88
CA PHE A 30 13.44 -3.38 -3.73
C PHE A 30 13.37 -4.13 -2.40
N HIS A 31 12.33 -4.94 -2.15
CA HIS A 31 12.20 -5.68 -0.90
C HIS A 31 13.17 -6.86 -0.79
N SER A 32 13.50 -7.51 -1.90
CA SER A 32 14.49 -8.60 -1.94
C SER A 32 15.90 -8.12 -1.59
N GLU A 33 16.26 -6.88 -1.98
CA GLU A 33 17.53 -6.24 -1.64
C GLU A 33 17.67 -5.95 -0.12
N LEU A 34 16.57 -5.90 0.64
CA LEU A 34 16.60 -5.65 2.09
C LEU A 34 17.06 -6.87 2.92
N GLY A 35 17.15 -8.06 2.32
CA GLY A 35 17.67 -9.26 2.97
C GLY A 35 16.81 -9.81 4.10
N LEU A 36 15.52 -9.43 4.16
CA LEU A 36 14.57 -10.00 5.11
C LEU A 36 14.08 -11.36 4.61
N GLU A 37 14.17 -12.40 5.45
CA GLU A 37 13.69 -13.74 5.08
C GLU A 37 12.16 -13.73 4.94
N MET A 38 11.69 -13.89 3.70
CA MET A 38 10.28 -14.07 3.35
C MET A 38 10.17 -15.18 2.31
N ALA A 39 9.11 -15.98 2.39
CA ALA A 39 8.79 -16.93 1.32
C ALA A 39 8.47 -16.17 0.01
N ASP A 40 8.80 -16.75 -1.14
CA ASP A 40 8.71 -16.06 -2.43
C ASP A 40 7.26 -15.68 -2.81
N ASP A 41 6.30 -16.51 -2.43
CA ASP A 41 4.86 -16.26 -2.57
C ASP A 41 4.39 -15.09 -1.67
N ALA A 42 4.86 -15.05 -0.42
CA ALA A 42 4.59 -13.95 0.50
C ALA A 42 5.21 -12.63 0.01
N LEU A 43 6.44 -12.68 -0.52
CA LEU A 43 7.11 -11.52 -1.11
C LEU A 43 6.36 -11.00 -2.35
N SER A 44 5.87 -11.91 -3.20
CA SER A 44 5.08 -11.56 -4.38
C SER A 44 3.74 -10.92 -4.01
N LEU A 45 3.05 -11.47 -3.00
CA LEU A 45 1.80 -10.90 -2.47
C LEU A 45 2.04 -9.52 -1.85
N HIS A 46 3.07 -9.37 -1.00
CA HIS A 46 3.45 -8.10 -0.39
C HIS A 46 3.74 -7.02 -1.45
N SER A 47 4.46 -7.38 -2.51
CA SER A 47 4.78 -6.48 -3.61
C SER A 47 3.53 -6.05 -4.38
N THR A 48 2.58 -6.96 -4.58
CA THR A 48 1.28 -6.66 -5.20
C THR A 48 0.48 -5.66 -4.37
N ILE A 49 0.44 -5.81 -3.04
CA ILE A 49 -0.26 -4.88 -2.14
C ILE A 49 0.35 -3.48 -2.18
N HIS A 50 1.68 -3.38 -2.24
CA HIS A 50 2.38 -2.11 -2.46
C HIS A 50 1.97 -1.45 -3.77
N VAL A 51 1.99 -2.19 -4.88
CA VAL A 51 1.59 -1.69 -6.20
C VAL A 51 0.15 -1.20 -6.18
N LEU A 52 -0.75 -1.89 -5.48
CA LEU A 52 -2.13 -1.45 -5.35
C LEU A 52 -2.22 -0.06 -4.72
N VAL A 53 -1.49 0.20 -3.63
CA VAL A 53 -1.48 1.52 -2.97
C VAL A 53 -0.80 2.57 -3.85
N GLU A 54 0.31 2.23 -4.51
CA GLU A 54 0.99 3.14 -5.44
C GLU A 54 0.12 3.50 -6.64
N ASN A 55 -0.67 2.55 -7.17
CA ASN A 55 -1.64 2.81 -8.22
C ASN A 55 -2.71 3.79 -7.74
N GLN A 56 -3.24 3.60 -6.53
CA GLN A 56 -4.20 4.53 -5.94
C GLN A 56 -3.62 5.95 -5.80
N LEU A 57 -2.35 6.07 -5.39
CA LEU A 57 -1.64 7.36 -5.31
C LEU A 57 -1.44 7.98 -6.70
N ALA A 58 -0.95 7.20 -7.66
CA ALA A 58 -0.69 7.65 -9.02
C ALA A 58 -1.98 8.10 -9.74
N MET A 59 -3.09 7.41 -9.49
CA MET A 59 -4.42 7.73 -10.02
C MET A 59 -5.10 8.89 -9.29
N GLY A 60 -4.58 9.33 -8.13
CA GLY A 60 -5.22 10.36 -7.31
C GLY A 60 -6.54 9.91 -6.71
N VAL A 61 -6.66 8.63 -6.33
CA VAL A 61 -7.86 8.11 -5.65
C VAL A 61 -8.13 8.93 -4.40
N GLU A 62 -9.40 9.31 -4.22
CA GLU A 62 -9.84 10.18 -3.13
C GLU A 62 -9.35 9.65 -1.76
N PHE A 63 -8.94 10.57 -0.88
CA PHE A 63 -8.38 10.34 0.47
C PHE A 63 -7.02 9.66 0.54
N ILE A 64 -6.54 8.98 -0.50
CA ILE A 64 -5.27 8.25 -0.44
C ILE A 64 -4.06 9.20 -0.32
N PRO A 65 -3.89 10.22 -1.19
CA PRO A 65 -2.81 11.21 -1.03
C PRO A 65 -2.86 11.95 0.31
N GLU A 66 -4.07 12.30 0.77
CA GLU A 66 -4.26 12.97 2.05
C GLU A 66 -3.88 12.07 3.24
N THR A 67 -4.20 10.78 3.16
CA THR A 67 -3.88 9.80 4.21
C THR A 67 -2.37 9.59 4.30
N ILE A 68 -1.66 9.44 3.17
CA ILE A 68 -0.19 9.40 3.16
C ILE A 68 0.36 10.67 3.81
N ALA A 69 -0.06 11.85 3.36
CA ALA A 69 0.42 13.12 3.90
C ALA A 69 0.13 13.26 5.41
N LYS A 70 -1.04 12.80 5.88
CA LYS A 70 -1.42 12.78 7.29
C LYS A 70 -0.47 11.88 8.09
N LEU A 71 -0.23 10.65 7.65
CA LEU A 71 0.63 9.70 8.35
C LEU A 71 2.09 10.15 8.37
N THR A 72 2.57 10.74 7.28
CA THR A 72 3.92 11.32 7.22
C THR A 72 4.08 12.52 8.17
N ARG A 73 3.09 13.43 8.23
CA ARG A 73 3.08 14.52 9.24
C ARG A 73 3.06 14.00 10.68
N GLN A 74 2.55 12.79 10.91
CA GLN A 74 2.52 12.14 12.22
C GLN A 74 3.80 11.34 12.52
N GLY A 75 4.80 11.35 11.63
CA GLY A 75 6.13 10.79 11.87
C GLY A 75 6.42 9.46 11.19
N LEU A 76 5.52 8.93 10.36
CA LEU A 76 5.87 7.79 9.49
C LEU A 76 6.70 8.26 8.29
N ASN A 77 7.62 7.42 7.82
CA ASN A 77 8.17 7.60 6.49
C ASN A 77 7.12 7.20 5.44
N ARG A 78 7.37 7.44 4.15
CA ARG A 78 6.37 7.19 3.11
C ARG A 78 6.14 5.68 2.93
N HIS A 79 7.20 4.89 3.06
CA HIS A 79 7.14 3.42 2.99
C HIS A 79 6.19 2.83 4.04
N GLU A 80 6.30 3.26 5.30
CA GLU A 80 5.43 2.84 6.39
C GLU A 80 3.99 3.34 6.22
N ALA A 81 3.80 4.51 5.63
CA ALA A 81 2.45 4.98 5.30
C ALA A 81 1.79 4.12 4.22
N ILE A 82 2.55 3.64 3.23
CA ILE A 82 2.07 2.65 2.24
C ILE A 82 1.70 1.35 2.93
N HIS A 83 2.55 0.83 3.83
CA HIS A 83 2.26 -0.38 4.59
C HIS A 83 0.96 -0.24 5.40
N ALA A 84 0.76 0.89 6.07
CA ALA A 84 -0.44 1.15 6.86
C ALA A 84 -1.72 1.11 6.01
N ILE A 85 -1.71 1.71 4.82
CA ILE A 85 -2.85 1.67 3.88
C ILE A 85 -3.01 0.25 3.30
N GLY A 86 -1.90 -0.39 2.93
CA GLY A 86 -1.86 -1.76 2.41
C GLY A 86 -2.46 -2.79 3.37
N ALA A 87 -2.24 -2.62 4.67
CA ALA A 87 -2.82 -3.48 5.70
C ALA A 87 -4.35 -3.34 5.79
N LEU A 88 -4.88 -2.12 5.67
CA LEU A 88 -6.33 -1.88 5.70
C LEU A 88 -7.05 -2.52 4.52
N ILE A 89 -6.50 -2.39 3.31
CA ILE A 89 -7.10 -2.99 2.11
C ILE A 89 -6.94 -4.51 2.09
N SER A 90 -5.83 -5.03 2.61
CA SER A 90 -5.62 -6.47 2.76
C SER A 90 -6.67 -7.10 3.68
N GLU A 91 -7.03 -6.42 4.78
CA GLU A 91 -8.11 -6.87 5.67
C GLU A 91 -9.46 -6.90 4.94
N ASP A 92 -9.79 -5.85 4.18
CA ASP A 92 -11.04 -5.82 3.41
C ASP A 92 -11.09 -6.92 2.33
N ILE A 93 -9.97 -7.20 1.64
CA ILE A 93 -9.86 -8.30 0.67
C ILE A 93 -10.05 -9.64 1.37
N PHE A 94 -9.39 -9.84 2.52
CA PHE A 94 -9.50 -11.07 3.30
C PHE A 94 -10.94 -11.32 3.76
N ASP A 95 -11.65 -10.29 4.22
CA ASP A 95 -13.04 -10.38 4.65
C ASP A 95 -13.98 -10.77 3.50
N VAL A 96 -13.77 -10.23 2.30
CA VAL A 96 -14.54 -10.62 1.11
C VAL A 96 -14.25 -12.06 0.72
N LEU A 97 -12.97 -12.47 0.66
CA LEU A 97 -12.59 -13.82 0.25
C LEU A 97 -13.08 -14.91 1.20
N ASN A 98 -13.22 -14.60 2.49
CA ASN A 98 -13.74 -15.53 3.50
C ASN A 98 -15.26 -15.45 3.70
N GLY A 99 -15.96 -14.59 2.95
CA GLY A 99 -17.42 -14.42 3.08
C GLY A 99 -17.86 -13.73 4.38
N ASN A 100 -16.95 -13.04 5.09
CA ASN A 100 -17.30 -12.19 6.23
C ASN A 100 -18.10 -10.96 5.78
N THR A 101 -17.89 -10.55 4.52
CA THR A 101 -18.64 -9.49 3.84
C THR A 101 -18.89 -9.89 2.39
N GLU A 102 -20.02 -9.48 1.82
CA GLU A 102 -20.38 -9.81 0.42
C GLU A 102 -19.53 -9.03 -0.59
N GLU A 103 -19.18 -7.78 -0.29
CA GLU A 103 -18.46 -6.90 -1.21
C GLU A 103 -17.57 -5.87 -0.49
N PHE A 104 -16.60 -5.33 -1.22
CA PHE A 104 -15.77 -4.22 -0.77
C PHE A 104 -16.62 -2.95 -0.57
N SER A 105 -16.51 -2.32 0.60
CA SER A 105 -17.25 -1.11 0.91
C SER A 105 -16.34 0.11 0.96
N GLN A 106 -16.40 0.94 -0.09
CA GLN A 106 -15.65 2.21 -0.15
C GLN A 106 -15.92 3.12 1.07
N LYS A 107 -17.16 3.11 1.59
CA LYS A 107 -17.54 3.85 2.80
C LYS A 107 -16.83 3.34 4.05
N LYS A 108 -16.69 2.02 4.21
CA LYS A 108 -15.93 1.42 5.33
C LYS A 108 -14.45 1.71 5.17
N TYR A 109 -13.90 1.52 3.98
CA TYR A 109 -12.50 1.81 3.67
C TYR A 109 -12.13 3.27 3.98
N ARG A 110 -12.96 4.23 3.54
CA ARG A 110 -12.80 5.65 3.90
C ARG A 110 -12.76 5.88 5.41
N ARG A 111 -13.67 5.26 6.18
CA ARG A 111 -13.67 5.38 7.64
C ARG A 111 -12.41 4.79 8.29
N LYS A 112 -11.86 3.71 7.74
CA LYS A 112 -10.57 3.13 8.16
C LYS A 112 -9.43 4.12 7.89
N LEU A 113 -9.38 4.72 6.68
CA LEU A 113 -8.41 5.76 6.32
C LEU A 113 -8.50 7.01 7.20
N GLU A 114 -9.70 7.43 7.60
CA GLU A 114 -9.89 8.55 8.53
C GLU A 114 -9.33 8.21 9.92
N LYS A 115 -9.59 6.99 10.42
CA LYS A 115 -9.20 6.53 11.77
C LYS A 115 -7.72 6.18 11.91
N ILE A 116 -7.06 5.72 10.85
CA ILE A 116 -5.65 5.33 10.95
C ILE A 116 -4.78 6.55 11.30
N THR A 117 -3.85 6.34 12.22
CA THR A 117 -2.85 7.32 12.64
C THR A 117 -1.50 6.61 12.81
N ALA A 118 -0.39 7.34 12.74
CA ALA A 118 0.94 6.78 12.97
C ALA A 118 1.02 6.06 14.32
N LYS A 119 0.46 6.67 15.37
CA LYS A 119 0.41 6.09 16.72
C LYS A 119 -0.34 4.76 16.77
N ARG A 120 -1.43 4.62 16.01
CA ARG A 120 -2.21 3.39 15.93
C ARG A 120 -1.47 2.33 15.14
N TRP A 121 -0.91 2.69 13.98
CA TRP A 121 -0.08 1.83 13.15
C TRP A 121 1.09 1.23 13.94
N LEU A 122 1.89 2.07 14.58
CA LEU A 122 3.06 1.65 15.38
C LEU A 122 2.71 0.78 16.59
N LYS A 123 1.42 0.70 16.97
CA LYS A 123 0.91 -0.18 18.04
C LYS A 123 0.22 -1.43 17.50
N GLY A 124 0.16 -1.64 16.18
CA GLY A 124 -0.60 -2.72 15.55
C GLY A 124 -2.11 -2.58 15.70
N GLN A 125 -2.63 -1.34 15.81
CA GLN A 125 -4.05 -1.03 16.06
C GLN A 125 -4.69 -0.33 14.84
N TYR A 126 -4.61 -0.91 13.65
CA TYR A 126 -5.16 -0.32 12.44
C TYR A 126 -6.62 -0.73 12.18
#